data_AF-A0A6J6B4D5-F1
#
_entry.id   AF-A0A6J6B4D5-F1
#
_cell.length_a   1.000
_cell.length_b   1.000
_cell.length_c   1.000
_cell.angle_alpha   90.00
_cell.angle_beta   90.00
_cell.angle_gamma   90.00
#
_symmetry.space_group_name_H-M   'P 1'
#
loop_
_entity.id
_entity.type
_entity.pdbx_description
1 polymer ?
#
loop_
_entity_poly.entity_id
_entity_poly.type
_entity_poly.pdbx_seq_one_letter_code
_entity_poly.pdbx_strand_id
1 'polypeptide(L)'
;MQNREFDLDVTFDEGDPDLSGYSEQSIRAEIEKLPDAIKPVAQGVLLEKRTMSDVSQALGLRQAELVNRLHRAKLAIAEALGNH
;
A
#
# COMPACT_ATOMS: atom_id res chain seq x y z
N MET A 1 -2.45 11.58 -30.66
CA MET A 1 -1.27 11.49 -29.78
C MET A 1 -1.49 10.28 -28.89
N GLN A 2 -0.58 9.30 -28.92
CA GLN A 2 -0.70 8.06 -28.15
C GLN A 2 -0.45 8.34 -26.67
N ASN A 3 -1.45 8.11 -25.81
CA ASN A 3 -1.28 8.03 -24.35
C ASN A 3 -0.44 6.78 -24.02
N ARG A 4 0.88 6.92 -24.05
CA ARG A 4 1.87 5.88 -23.70
C ARG A 4 2.61 6.29 -22.42
N GLU A 5 1.94 6.23 -21.26
CA GLU A 5 2.64 6.32 -19.96
C GLU A 5 1.95 5.48 -18.86
N PHE A 6 1.14 4.48 -19.24
CA PHE A 6 0.79 3.40 -18.32
C PHE A 6 1.90 2.35 -18.39
N ASP A 7 3.07 2.67 -17.85
CA ASP A 7 4.05 1.65 -17.48
C ASP A 7 3.46 0.89 -16.27
N LEU A 8 2.57 -0.05 -16.59
CA LEU A 8 1.87 -0.94 -15.67
C LEU A 8 2.55 -2.31 -15.63
N ASP A 9 3.87 -2.34 -15.73
CA ASP A 9 4.63 -3.56 -15.47
C ASP A 9 5.14 -3.53 -14.02
N VAL A 10 4.20 -3.43 -13.08
CA VAL A 10 4.47 -3.73 -11.68
C VAL A 10 4.08 -5.18 -11.46
N THR A 11 4.98 -6.07 -11.85
CA THR A 11 4.80 -7.50 -11.69
C THR A 11 5.36 -7.91 -10.32
N PHE A 12 4.46 -8.11 -9.35
CA PHE A 12 4.82 -8.67 -8.05
C PHE A 12 4.84 -10.20 -8.18
N ASP A 13 6.03 -10.80 -8.16
CA ASP A 13 6.26 -12.24 -8.35
C ASP A 13 5.75 -13.07 -7.14
N GLU A 14 5.72 -12.44 -5.96
CA GLU A 14 5.08 -12.94 -4.74
C GLU A 14 3.73 -12.24 -4.58
N GLY A 15 2.64 -13.02 -4.47
CA GLY A 15 1.29 -12.50 -4.34
C GLY A 15 1.15 -11.47 -3.21
N ASP A 16 0.24 -10.51 -3.39
CA ASP A 16 0.02 -9.46 -2.40
C ASP A 16 -0.41 -10.08 -1.06
N PRO A 17 0.25 -9.76 0.07
CA PRO A 17 0.00 -10.46 1.33
C PRO A 17 -1.44 -10.21 1.82
N ASP A 18 -2.09 -11.30 2.24
CA ASP A 18 -3.48 -11.22 2.72
C ASP A 18 -3.53 -10.70 4.15
N LEU A 19 -4.08 -9.49 4.31
CA LEU A 19 -4.29 -8.87 5.62
C LEU A 19 -5.73 -9.06 6.13
N SER A 20 -6.61 -9.74 5.38
CA SER A 20 -8.04 -9.83 5.70
C SER A 20 -8.34 -10.62 6.99
N GLY A 21 -7.41 -11.48 7.43
CA GLY A 21 -7.51 -12.24 8.68
C GLY A 21 -7.20 -11.44 9.95
N TYR A 22 -6.70 -10.21 9.83
CA TYR A 22 -6.31 -9.39 10.98
C TYR A 22 -7.34 -8.33 11.34
N SER A 23 -7.43 -8.01 12.63
CA SER A 23 -8.32 -6.94 13.09
C SER A 23 -7.83 -5.57 12.62
N GLU A 24 -8.77 -4.63 12.40
CA GLU A 24 -8.43 -3.25 12.05
C GLU A 24 -7.50 -2.60 13.10
N GLN A 25 -7.68 -2.93 14.38
CA GLN A 25 -6.83 -2.42 15.46
C GLN A 25 -5.39 -2.91 15.33
N SER A 26 -5.19 -4.19 14.99
CA SER A 26 -3.86 -4.77 14.74
C SER A 26 -3.19 -4.11 13.54
N ILE A 27 -3.92 -3.97 12.43
CA ILE A 27 -3.42 -3.31 11.22
C ILE A 27 -3.05 -1.85 11.49
N ARG A 28 -3.89 -1.13 12.24
CA ARG A 28 -3.62 0.25 12.64
C ARG A 28 -2.36 0.37 13.49
N ALA A 29 -2.18 -0.51 14.47
CA ALA A 29 -1.00 -0.51 15.33
C ALA A 29 0.29 -0.72 14.53
N GLU A 30 0.27 -1.57 13.50
CA GLU A 30 1.43 -1.78 12.63
C GLU A 30 1.65 -0.62 11.65
N ILE A 31 0.58 -0.01 11.12
CA ILE A 31 0.69 1.19 10.25
C ILE A 31 1.40 2.33 10.97
N GLU A 32 1.11 2.56 12.26
CA GLU A 32 1.77 3.61 13.06
C GLU A 32 3.30 3.40 13.19
N LYS A 33 3.78 2.17 13.06
CA LYS A 33 5.21 1.83 13.13
C LYS A 33 5.92 1.90 11.77
N LEU A 34 5.17 2.04 10.67
CA LEU A 34 5.75 2.11 9.33
C LEU A 34 6.61 3.38 9.14
N PRO A 35 7.62 3.34 8.26
CA PRO A 35 8.34 4.53 7.82
C PRO A 35 7.43 5.56 7.15
N ASP A 36 7.73 6.87 7.29
CA ASP A 36 6.96 7.98 6.71
C ASP A 36 6.80 7.89 5.19
N ALA A 37 7.73 7.21 4.50
CA ALA A 37 7.64 7.00 3.06
C ALA A 37 6.46 6.09 2.64
N ILE A 38 6.00 5.17 3.49
CA ILE A 38 4.97 4.17 3.14
C ILE A 38 3.74 4.22 4.06
N LYS A 39 3.88 4.74 5.28
CA LYS A 39 2.79 4.96 6.24
C LYS A 39 1.57 5.68 5.65
N PRO A 40 1.68 6.87 5.03
CA PRO A 40 0.51 7.61 4.57
C PRO A 40 -0.25 6.89 3.45
N VAL A 41 0.45 6.08 2.64
CA VAL A 41 -0.18 5.24 1.62
C VAL A 41 -1.00 4.12 2.27
N ALA A 42 -0.42 3.42 3.24
CA ALA A 42 -1.09 2.35 3.97
C ALA A 42 -2.29 2.86 4.77
N GLN A 43 -2.14 4.00 5.46
CA GLN A 43 -3.22 4.64 6.20
C GLN A 43 -4.40 4.98 5.28
N GLY A 44 -4.14 5.69 4.17
CA GLY A 44 -5.19 6.13 3.25
C GLY A 44 -5.96 4.98 2.63
N VAL A 45 -5.26 3.90 2.25
CA VAL A 45 -5.88 2.76 1.58
C VAL A 45 -6.50 1.78 2.57
N LEU A 46 -5.76 1.36 3.60
CA LEU A 46 -6.14 0.22 4.44
C LEU A 46 -7.04 0.63 5.60
N LEU A 47 -6.88 1.84 6.16
CA LEU A 47 -7.69 2.34 7.27
C LEU A 47 -8.79 3.28 6.79
N GLU A 48 -8.43 4.31 6.03
CA GLU A 48 -9.38 5.33 5.57
C GLU A 48 -10.24 4.85 4.39
N LYS A 49 -9.92 3.66 3.83
CA LYS A 49 -10.61 3.04 2.69
C LYS A 49 -10.75 3.96 1.47
N ARG A 50 -9.80 4.87 1.28
CA ARG A 50 -9.76 5.79 0.13
C ARG A 50 -9.32 5.04 -1.13
N THR A 51 -9.72 5.56 -2.28
CA THR A 51 -9.30 4.99 -3.57
C THR A 51 -7.80 5.25 -3.82
N MET A 52 -7.16 4.42 -4.65
CA MET A 52 -5.78 4.64 -5.09
C MET A 52 -5.59 6.03 -5.73
N SER A 53 -6.59 6.49 -6.49
CA SER A 53 -6.60 7.80 -7.13
C SER A 53 -6.62 8.94 -6.10
N ASP A 54 -7.48 8.86 -5.09
CA ASP A 54 -7.56 9.88 -4.05
C ASP A 54 -6.26 9.98 -3.24
N VAL A 55 -5.68 8.83 -2.88
CA VAL A 55 -4.44 8.77 -2.09
C VAL A 55 -3.25 9.26 -2.92
N SER A 56 -3.13 8.86 -4.19
CA SER A 56 -2.05 9.35 -5.06
C SER A 56 -2.12 10.85 -5.29
N GLN A 57 -3.32 11.40 -5.53
CA GLN A 57 -3.52 12.84 -5.70
C GLN A 57 -3.19 13.62 -4.43
N ALA A 58 -3.66 13.15 -3.26
CA ALA A 58 -3.38 13.81 -1.98
C ALA A 58 -1.90 13.79 -1.60
N LEU A 59 -1.17 12.74 -1.97
CA LEU A 59 0.26 12.59 -1.67
C LEU A 59 1.18 13.09 -2.80
N GLY A 60 0.63 13.55 -3.93
CA GLY A 60 1.41 13.97 -5.09
C GLY A 60 2.24 12.85 -5.73
N LEU A 61 1.79 11.59 -5.62
CA LEU A 61 2.51 10.40 -6.08
C LEU A 61 2.05 9.98 -7.47
N ARG A 62 2.97 9.40 -8.25
CA ARG A 62 2.59 8.63 -9.45
C ARG A 62 1.89 7.34 -9.04
N GLN A 63 1.00 6.83 -9.90
CA GLN A 63 0.26 5.58 -9.65
C GLN A 63 1.18 4.38 -9.39
N ALA A 64 2.20 4.16 -10.23
CA ALA A 64 3.16 3.06 -10.05
C ALA A 64 3.94 3.17 -8.73
N GLU A 65 4.26 4.39 -8.30
CA GLU A 65 4.93 4.62 -7.03
C GLU A 65 4.00 4.32 -5.83
N LEU A 66 2.73 4.72 -5.92
CA LEU A 66 1.73 4.40 -4.90
C LEU A 66 1.58 2.87 -4.75
N VAL A 67 1.46 2.15 -5.87
CA VAL A 67 1.31 0.68 -5.87
C VAL A 67 2.52 0.02 -5.20
N ASN A 68 3.74 0.44 -5.54
CA ASN A 68 4.97 -0.08 -4.92
C ASN A 68 5.06 0.24 -3.42
N ARG A 69 4.73 1.47 -3.01
CA ARG A 69 4.73 1.87 -1.59
C ARG A 69 3.69 1.10 -0.79
N LEU A 70 2.49 0.89 -1.37
CA LEU A 70 1.43 0.11 -0.75
C LEU A 70 1.83 -1.36 -0.57
N HIS A 71 2.39 -1.98 -1.61
CA HIS A 71 2.85 -3.37 -1.54
C HIS A 71 3.90 -3.56 -0.43
N ARG A 72 4.91 -2.68 -0.38
CA ARG A 72 5.92 -2.68 0.69
C ARG A 72 5.32 -2.49 2.08
N ALA A 73 4.31 -1.64 2.21
CA ALA A 73 3.62 -1.47 3.49
C ALA A 73 2.89 -2.74 3.91
N LYS A 74 2.18 -3.40 2.99
CA LYS A 74 1.46 -4.64 3.29
C LYS A 74 2.42 -5.78 3.66
N LEU A 75 3.56 -5.90 2.99
CA LEU A 75 4.62 -6.85 3.36
C LEU A 75 5.13 -6.60 4.79
N ALA A 76 5.45 -5.35 5.12
CA ALA A 76 5.93 -5.00 6.46
C ALA A 76 4.89 -5.29 7.55
N ILE A 77 3.59 -5.03 7.27
CA ILE A 77 2.50 -5.33 8.19
C ILE A 77 2.33 -6.86 8.33
N ALA A 78 2.36 -7.59 7.22
CA ALA A 78 2.23 -9.05 7.21
C ALA A 78 3.35 -9.73 8.01
N GLU A 79 4.60 -9.32 7.78
CA GLU A 79 5.77 -9.80 8.53
C GLU A 79 5.64 -9.52 10.04
N ALA A 80 5.22 -8.29 10.40
CA ALA A 80 5.03 -7.91 11.80
C ALA A 80 3.91 -8.69 12.50
N LEU A 81 2.89 -9.12 11.75
CA LEU A 81 1.75 -9.89 12.25
C LEU A 81 1.93 -11.41 12.11
N GLY A 82 3.08 -11.87 11.61
CA GLY A 82 3.45 -13.29 11.52
C GLY A 82 2.86 -14.06 10.33
N ASN A 83 2.45 -13.36 9.26
CA ASN A 83 2.08 -13.99 7.99
C ASN A 83 3.36 -14.26 7.18
N HIS A 84 3.82 -15.52 7.16
CA HIS A 84 4.97 -16.01 6.40
C HIS A 84 4.52 -16.82 5.19
#